data_AF-A0A257S9D5-F1
#
_entry.id   AF-A0A257S9D5-F1
#
_cell.length_a   1.000
_cell.length_b   1.000
_cell.length_c   1.000
_cell.angle_alpha   90.00
_cell.angle_beta   90.00
_cell.angle_gamma   90.00
#
_symmetry.space_group_name_H-M   'P 1'
#
loop_
_entity.id
_entity.type
_entity.pdbx_description
1 polymer ?
#
loop_
_entity_poly.entity_id
_entity_poly.type
_entity_poly.pdbx_seq_one_letter_code
_entity_poly.pdbx_strand_id
1 'polypeptide(L)'
;MLVAALALPAAAQDTTARDSIRALRGVTITATRAPARILTTPLAITTLSAQDLRGLRGFGLDEALTMVPGVVAQSRYGTSDVRLVIRGFGARGAGDRSNAGTSRGVRVL
;
A
#
# COMPACT_ATOMS: atom_id res chain seq x y z
N MET A 1 -71.06 18.82 18.57
CA MET A 1 -69.78 19.55 18.56
C MET A 1 -68.67 18.54 18.33
N LEU A 2 -68.10 18.48 17.13
CA LEU A 2 -67.01 17.57 16.78
C LEU A 2 -65.72 18.39 16.73
N VAL A 3 -64.78 18.11 17.64
CA VAL A 3 -63.47 18.76 17.69
C VAL A 3 -62.55 18.08 16.67
N ALA A 4 -62.08 18.83 15.67
CA ALA A 4 -61.10 18.36 14.71
C ALA A 4 -59.70 18.43 15.33
N ALA A 5 -59.03 17.28 15.45
CA ALA A 5 -57.64 17.21 15.91
C ALA A 5 -56.70 17.67 14.78
N LEU A 6 -55.97 18.76 15.02
CA LEU A 6 -54.97 19.30 14.10
C LEU A 6 -53.67 18.48 14.27
N ALA A 7 -53.30 17.70 13.25
CA ALA A 7 -52.05 16.96 13.23
C ALA A 7 -50.87 17.90 12.96
N LEU A 8 -50.00 18.13 13.95
CA LEU A 8 -48.73 18.83 13.75
C LEU A 8 -47.67 17.86 13.21
N PRO A 9 -46.81 18.27 12.27
CA PRO A 9 -45.74 17.43 11.77
C PRO A 9 -44.68 17.25 12.86
N ALA A 10 -44.33 16.00 13.17
CA ALA A 10 -43.25 15.68 14.07
C ALA A 10 -41.91 16.03 13.42
N ALA A 11 -41.32 17.17 13.80
CA ALA A 11 -39.97 17.55 13.44
C ALA A 11 -38.95 16.75 14.27
N ALA A 12 -38.80 15.46 14.00
CA ALA A 12 -37.88 14.58 14.73
C ALA A 12 -36.68 14.11 13.88
N GLN A 13 -36.64 14.40 12.58
CA GLN A 13 -35.54 13.99 11.70
C GLN A 13 -34.81 15.23 11.20
N ASP A 14 -33.78 15.62 11.94
CA ASP A 14 -32.80 16.60 11.47
C ASP A 14 -31.90 15.93 10.41
N THR A 15 -32.36 15.95 9.16
CA THR A 15 -31.63 15.41 8.00
C THR A 15 -30.40 16.25 7.64
N THR A 16 -30.09 17.32 8.39
CA THR A 16 -28.97 18.23 8.11
C THR A 16 -27.66 17.84 8.81
N ALA A 17 -27.66 16.82 9.67
CA ALA A 17 -26.46 16.25 10.24
C ALA A 17 -25.62 15.57 9.15
N ARG A 18 -24.77 16.37 8.49
CA ARG A 18 -23.77 15.88 7.54
C ARG A 18 -22.92 14.84 8.24
N ASP A 19 -22.89 13.63 7.69
CA ASP A 19 -21.98 12.57 8.08
C ASP A 19 -20.56 13.14 8.06
N SER A 20 -19.91 13.20 9.23
CA SER A 20 -18.56 13.72 9.36
C SER A 20 -17.56 12.68 8.87
N ILE A 21 -17.56 12.41 7.56
CA ILE A 21 -16.52 11.63 6.91
C ILE A 21 -15.23 12.42 7.06
N ARG A 22 -14.48 12.13 8.13
CA ARG A 22 -13.19 12.72 8.41
C ARG A 22 -12.15 11.92 7.65
N ALA A 23 -11.63 12.50 6.57
CA ALA A 23 -10.50 11.91 5.85
C ALA A 23 -9.32 11.79 6.83
N LEU A 24 -9.03 10.56 7.26
CA LEU A 24 -7.86 10.27 8.07
C LEU A 24 -6.61 10.46 7.21
N ARG A 25 -5.57 11.03 7.81
CA ARG A 25 -4.28 11.17 7.14
C ARG A 25 -3.73 9.77 6.86
N GLY A 26 -3.41 9.46 5.60
CA GLY A 26 -2.86 8.16 5.23
C GLY A 26 -1.57 7.88 6.01
N VAL A 27 -1.48 6.67 6.57
CA VAL A 27 -0.28 6.21 7.28
C VAL A 27 0.50 5.33 6.32
N THR A 28 1.62 5.83 5.80
CA THR A 28 2.57 5.03 5.02
C THR A 28 3.45 4.25 5.98
N ILE A 29 3.21 2.94 6.07
CA ILE A 29 3.99 2.02 6.91
C ILE A 29 5.14 1.48 6.05
N THR A 30 6.37 1.92 6.33
CA THR A 30 7.60 1.36 5.75
C THR A 30 8.03 0.11 6.52
N ALA A 31 9.26 -0.39 6.39
CA ALA A 31 9.76 -1.63 7.00
C ALA A 31 9.45 -1.85 8.50
N THR A 32 9.04 -0.82 9.24
CA THR A 32 8.66 -0.85 10.66
C THR A 32 7.14 -0.70 10.84
N ARG A 33 6.54 -1.46 11.77
CA ARG A 33 5.10 -1.41 12.13
C ARG A 33 4.65 -0.05 12.71
N ALA A 34 5.58 0.83 13.04
CA ALA A 34 5.37 2.18 13.58
C ALA A 34 6.22 3.20 12.80
N PRO A 35 5.83 4.49 12.76
CA PRO A 35 6.63 5.53 12.13
C PRO A 35 8.00 5.62 12.81
N ALA A 36 9.06 5.36 12.04
CA ALA A 36 10.44 5.39 12.51
C ALA A 36 11.29 6.23 11.56
N ARG A 37 12.27 6.96 12.11
CA ARG A 37 13.25 7.69 11.29
C ARG A 37 14.25 6.69 10.71
N ILE A 38 14.61 6.87 9.44
CA ILE A 38 15.56 5.99 8.73
C ILE A 38 16.89 5.90 9.50
N LEU A 39 17.40 7.04 9.99
CA LEU A 39 18.68 7.12 10.70
C LEU A 39 18.70 6.39 12.06
N THR A 40 17.53 6.18 12.68
CA THR A 40 17.43 5.54 14.00
C THR A 40 16.97 4.09 13.91
N THR A 41 16.67 3.61 12.71
CA THR A 41 16.16 2.25 12.52
C THR A 41 17.34 1.31 12.25
N PRO A 42 17.52 0.22 13.02
CA PRO A 42 18.62 -0.73 12.84
C PRO A 42 18.35 -1.69 11.67
N LEU A 43 17.89 -1.17 10.53
CA LEU A 43 17.56 -1.93 9.33
C LEU A 43 18.10 -1.19 8.09
N ALA A 44 18.48 -1.95 7.06
CA ALA A 44 18.80 -1.38 5.77
C ALA A 44 17.49 -0.97 5.06
N ILE A 45 17.26 0.34 4.94
CA ILE A 45 16.06 0.91 4.32
C ILE A 45 16.49 1.73 3.11
N THR A 46 15.80 1.54 2.00
CA THR A 46 15.93 2.39 0.80
C THR A 46 14.55 2.91 0.45
N THR A 47 14.45 4.22 0.22
CA THR A 47 13.22 4.88 -0.19
C THR A 47 13.41 5.48 -1.56
N LEU A 48 12.49 5.17 -2.48
CA LEU A 48 12.42 5.80 -3.79
C LEU A 48 11.29 6.81 -3.76
N SER A 49 11.61 8.08 -3.98
CA SER A 49 10.64 9.16 -4.10
C SER A 49 10.13 9.25 -5.54
N ALA A 50 9.02 9.96 -5.73
CA ALA A 50 8.54 10.28 -7.08
C ALA A 50 9.59 11.05 -7.91
N GLN A 51 10.50 11.79 -7.26
CA GLN A 51 11.56 12.51 -7.96
C GLN A 51 12.60 11.55 -8.53
N ASP A 52 12.96 10.52 -7.77
CA ASP A 52 13.89 9.47 -8.20
C ASP A 52 13.32 8.67 -9.38
N LEU A 53 12.01 8.41 -9.36
CA LEU A 53 11.32 7.67 -10.41
C LEU A 53 11.14 8.48 -11.70
N ARG A 54 11.05 9.82 -11.63
CA ARG A 54 10.89 10.67 -12.83
C ARG A 54 12.08 10.60 -13.80
N GLY A 55 13.27 10.24 -13.30
CA GLY A 55 14.46 10.06 -14.14
C GLY A 55 14.50 8.71 -14.85
N LEU A 56 13.67 7.75 -14.43
CA LEU A 56 13.64 6.42 -15.00
C LEU A 56 12.74 6.41 -16.24
N ARG A 57 13.24 5.79 -17.31
CA ARG A 57 12.45 5.51 -18.51
C ARG A 57 11.82 4.13 -18.34
N GLY A 58 10.66 4.07 -17.69
CA GLY A 58 9.97 2.81 -17.42
C GLY A 58 8.81 2.97 -16.45
N PHE A 59 7.95 1.95 -16.40
CA PHE A 59 6.80 1.89 -15.50
C PHE A 59 6.71 0.55 -14.74
N GLY A 60 7.70 -0.33 -14.94
CA GLY A 60 7.81 -1.59 -14.21
C GLY A 60 8.56 -1.43 -12.90
N LEU A 61 8.35 -2.43 -12.04
CA LEU A 61 8.97 -2.48 -10.73
C LEU A 61 10.47 -2.83 -10.83
N ASP A 62 10.87 -3.53 -11.89
CA ASP A 62 12.25 -3.87 -12.17
C ASP A 62 13.11 -2.68 -12.57
N GLU A 63 12.57 -1.76 -13.39
CA GLU A 63 13.27 -0.51 -13.67
C GLU A 63 13.37 0.37 -12.41
N ALA A 64 12.28 0.48 -11.65
CA ALA A 64 12.25 1.25 -10.41
C ALA A 64 13.31 0.78 -9.40
N LEU A 65 13.51 -0.53 -9.27
CA LEU A 65 14.41 -1.12 -8.27
C LEU A 65 15.86 -1.25 -8.75
N THR A 66 16.19 -0.83 -9.98
CA THR A 66 17.55 -0.93 -10.54
C THR A 66 18.59 -0.17 -9.70
N MET A 67 18.20 0.92 -9.05
CA MET A 67 19.08 1.74 -8.21
C MET A 67 19.19 1.24 -6.75
N VAL A 68 18.44 0.19 -6.38
CA VAL A 68 18.37 -0.29 -4.99
C VAL A 68 19.42 -1.39 -4.76
N PRO A 69 20.40 -1.18 -3.87
CA PRO A 69 21.46 -2.15 -3.65
C PRO A 69 20.95 -3.43 -3.00
N GLY A 70 21.48 -4.57 -3.45
CA GLY A 70 21.11 -5.88 -2.92
C GLY A 70 19.71 -6.35 -3.30
N VAL A 71 19.06 -5.69 -4.28
CA VAL A 71 17.79 -6.10 -4.86
C VAL A 71 18.01 -6.49 -6.32
N VAL A 72 17.46 -7.64 -6.71
CA VAL A 72 17.35 -8.08 -8.10
C VAL A 72 15.88 -8.22 -8.40
N ALA A 73 15.41 -7.46 -9.38
CA ALA A 73 14.05 -7.50 -9.88
C ALA A 73 14.08 -7.96 -11.34
N GLN A 74 13.28 -8.97 -11.66
CA GLN A 74 13.20 -9.53 -13.02
C GLN A 74 11.74 -9.61 -13.43
N SER A 75 11.34 -8.83 -14.44
CA SER A 75 10.04 -9.00 -15.09
C SER A 75 9.97 -10.37 -15.78
N ARG A 76 8.86 -11.10 -15.56
CA ARG A 76 8.51 -12.33 -16.28
C ARG A 76 7.40 -12.12 -17.28
N TYR A 77 6.40 -11.32 -16.91
CA TYR A 77 5.25 -11.01 -17.75
C TYR A 77 4.83 -9.55 -17.58
N GLY A 78 5.55 -8.67 -18.28
CA GLY A 78 5.37 -7.21 -18.18
C GLY A 78 5.47 -6.72 -16.74
N THR A 79 4.61 -5.79 -16.34
CA THR A 79 4.62 -5.22 -14.98
C THR A 79 3.86 -6.06 -13.95
N SER A 80 3.11 -7.07 -14.41
CA SER A 80 2.17 -7.82 -13.58
C SER A 80 2.80 -8.97 -12.79
N ASP A 81 3.89 -9.55 -13.32
CA ASP A 81 4.67 -10.59 -12.65
C ASP A 81 6.15 -10.22 -12.64
N VAL A 82 6.62 -9.75 -11.48
CA VAL A 82 8.01 -9.39 -11.23
C VAL A 82 8.57 -10.27 -10.11
N ARG A 83 9.66 -10.98 -10.43
CA ARG A 83 10.41 -11.76 -9.45
C ARG A 83 11.37 -10.84 -8.71
N LEU A 84 11.17 -10.70 -7.40
CA LEU A 84 12.07 -9.98 -6.52
C LEU A 84 12.95 -10.96 -5.74
N VAL A 85 14.24 -10.64 -5.66
CA VAL A 85 15.25 -11.30 -4.83
C VAL A 85 16.00 -10.22 -4.07
N ILE A 86 16.00 -10.30 -2.73
CA ILE A 86 16.64 -9.32 -1.86
C ILE A 86 17.71 -10.05 -1.05
N ARG A 87 18.97 -9.64 -1.20
CA ARG A 87 20.15 -10.27 -0.57
C ARG A 87 20.19 -11.79 -0.73
N GLY A 88 19.86 -12.29 -1.93
CA GLY A 88 19.85 -13.72 -2.26
C GLY A 88 18.55 -14.47 -1.91
N PHE A 89 17.60 -13.82 -1.24
CA PHE A 89 16.32 -14.42 -0.85
C PHE A 89 15.19 -13.93 -1.74
N GLY A 90 14.52 -14.86 -2.43
CA GLY A 90 13.35 -14.55 -3.25
C GLY A 90 12.04 -14.61 -2.47
N ALA A 91 10.93 -14.26 -3.13
CA ALA A 91 9.58 -14.47 -2.60
C ALA A 91 9.26 -15.95 -2.28
N ARG A 92 10.07 -16.88 -2.82
CA ARG A 92 10.13 -18.29 -2.44
C ARG A 92 11.29 -18.42 -1.46
N GLY A 93 11.02 -18.77 -0.21
CA GLY A 93 11.96 -18.73 0.90
C GLY A 93 13.27 -19.51 0.68
N ALA A 94 14.19 -19.40 1.63
CA ALA A 94 15.50 -20.04 1.58
C ALA A 94 15.42 -21.59 1.65
N GLY A 95 16.09 -22.29 0.73
CA GLY A 95 16.40 -23.73 0.84
C GLY A 95 15.67 -24.67 -0.12
N ASP A 96 15.91 -25.97 0.09
CA ASP A 96 15.53 -27.13 -0.76
C ASP A 96 14.02 -27.43 -0.82
N ARG A 97 13.17 -26.72 -0.05
CA ARG A 97 11.71 -26.94 0.00
C ARG A 97 10.87 -25.67 -0.23
N SER A 98 11.39 -24.73 -1.00
CA SER A 98 10.81 -23.41 -1.26
C SER A 98 9.56 -23.39 -2.19
N ASN A 99 8.95 -24.55 -2.47
CA ASN A 99 7.73 -24.69 -3.29
C ASN A 99 6.46 -25.11 -2.50
N ALA A 100 6.40 -24.86 -1.19
CA ALA A 100 5.17 -25.03 -0.43
C ALA A 100 4.35 -23.72 -0.44
N GLY A 101 3.81 -23.36 -1.62
CA GLY A 101 2.61 -22.52 -1.79
C GLY A 101 2.59 -21.10 -1.20
N THR A 102 2.18 -20.14 -2.05
CA THR A 102 1.47 -18.88 -1.69
C THR A 102 2.22 -17.53 -1.62
N SER A 103 3.34 -17.34 -2.33
CA SER A 103 3.80 -15.99 -2.71
C SER A 103 4.44 -15.98 -4.11
N ARG A 104 3.59 -15.83 -5.14
CA ARG A 104 4.02 -15.62 -6.53
C ARG A 104 4.37 -14.15 -6.73
N GLY A 105 5.60 -13.77 -6.33
CA GLY A 105 6.10 -12.41 -6.54
C GLY A 105 5.31 -11.33 -5.81
N VAL A 106 5.60 -10.07 -6.14
CA VAL A 106 4.79 -8.93 -5.75
C VAL A 106 3.90 -8.58 -6.93
N ARG A 107 2.59 -8.79 -6.80
CA ARG A 107 1.62 -8.40 -7.83
C ARG A 107 1.16 -6.98 -7.56
N VAL A 108 1.50 -6.07 -8.47
CA VAL A 108 0.99 -4.70 -8.46
C VAL A 108 -0.28 -4.69 -9.31
N LEU A 109 -1.41 -4.35 -8.69
CA LEU A 109 -2.74 -4.24 -9.30
C LEU A 109 -2.95 -2.85 -9.92
#